data_AF-A0A1B8QCL9-F1
#
_entry.id   AF-A0A1B8QCL9-F1
#
_cell.length_a   1.000
_cell.length_b   1.000
_cell.length_c   1.000
_cell.angle_alpha   90.00
_cell.angle_beta   90.00
_cell.angle_gamma   90.00
#
_symmetry.space_group_name_H-M   'P 1'
#
loop_
_entity.id
_entity.type
_entity.pdbx_description
1 polymer ?
#
loop_
_entity_poly.entity_id
_entity_poly.type
_entity_poly.pdbx_seq_one_letter_code
_entity_poly.pdbx_strand_id
1 'polypeptide(L)'
;MALTHTDADAQFIIATANLLNLALPNRVFYHNTDVYSTNVYQQKIHALAPLLRQLQADIIGCQEVWDEQALREVCELAGMTDCQVIAPLASNAADSSLTQGQGATGTPAVGLVSRFAIEHYHLLENIPKIGQLDIPDMGRYERFNRPPLLAHVRLPTGTLLHVIVAHLKSQRPDYLEDARGRPLEDRDDPVIRVRAKLRSLCMRAAEAAGIRQYVIEILQHNNQPLILLGDMNDVMQSVTCQLLSEAGEVVYDKTNRDIALFDASSVQTRLHWLRNVAYTHIHQGMPEVLDQILVSEQFLANSKYKLGEVLQVDYFNDHLKFVTPPRPTDHGLVRAQIRLYNQTD
;
A
#
# COMPACT_ATOMS: atom_id res chain seq x y z
N MET A 1 37.96 -32.33 -9.37
CA MET A 1 36.76 -31.93 -10.11
C MET A 1 35.92 -31.10 -9.15
N ALA A 2 36.17 -29.80 -9.14
CA ALA A 2 35.50 -28.88 -8.23
C ALA A 2 34.05 -28.71 -8.68
N LEU A 3 33.12 -28.92 -7.77
CA LEU A 3 31.72 -28.57 -7.95
C LEU A 3 31.67 -27.05 -8.12
N THR A 4 31.50 -26.59 -9.35
CA THR A 4 31.15 -25.22 -9.68
C THR A 4 29.87 -24.86 -8.91
N HIS A 5 29.96 -23.84 -8.04
CA HIS A 5 28.79 -23.24 -7.40
C HIS A 5 27.78 -22.87 -8.49
N THR A 6 26.66 -23.59 -8.51
CA THR A 6 25.52 -23.29 -9.38
C THR A 6 24.92 -21.94 -8.98
N ASP A 7 24.66 -21.09 -9.97
CA ASP A 7 23.83 -19.89 -9.90
C ASP A 7 22.71 -20.00 -8.85
N ALA A 8 22.84 -19.29 -7.73
CA ALA A 8 21.75 -19.14 -6.78
C ALA A 8 20.95 -17.90 -7.19
N ASP A 9 19.75 -18.11 -7.77
CA ASP A 9 18.80 -17.05 -8.08
C ASP A 9 18.61 -16.11 -6.87
N ALA A 10 18.83 -14.80 -7.06
CA ALA A 10 18.60 -13.82 -6.02
C ALA A 10 17.10 -13.77 -5.66
N GLN A 11 16.78 -13.56 -4.38
CA GLN A 11 15.40 -13.45 -3.91
C GLN A 11 15.23 -12.20 -3.07
N PHE A 12 14.03 -11.63 -3.10
CA PHE A 12 13.63 -10.62 -2.14
C PHE A 12 12.18 -10.80 -1.71
N ILE A 13 11.83 -10.22 -0.56
CA ILE A 13 10.46 -10.21 -0.04
C ILE A 13 9.95 -8.77 -0.02
N ILE A 14 8.78 -8.55 -0.58
CA ILE A 14 8.06 -7.27 -0.52
C ILE A 14 6.74 -7.45 0.22
N ALA A 15 6.36 -6.49 1.06
CA ALA A 15 5.16 -6.57 1.88
C ALA A 15 4.39 -5.24 1.92
N THR A 16 3.11 -5.32 2.23
CA THR A 16 2.27 -4.17 2.57
C THR A 16 1.73 -4.29 3.98
N ALA A 17 1.71 -3.17 4.70
CA ALA A 17 1.29 -3.10 6.09
C ALA A 17 0.53 -1.80 6.41
N ASN A 18 -0.77 -1.91 6.64
CA ASN A 18 -1.55 -0.85 7.26
C ASN A 18 -1.34 -0.91 8.80
N LEU A 19 -0.81 0.18 9.36
CA LEU A 19 -0.33 0.23 10.75
C LEU A 19 -1.35 0.81 11.74
N LEU A 20 -2.58 1.11 11.29
CA LEU A 20 -3.70 1.66 12.06
C LEU A 20 -3.31 2.89 12.88
N ASN A 21 -3.32 4.08 12.27
CA ASN A 21 -2.92 5.34 12.89
C ASN A 21 -1.59 5.28 13.68
N LEU A 22 -0.48 4.93 13.02
CA LEU A 22 0.83 4.97 13.67
C LEU A 22 1.28 6.41 13.91
N ALA A 23 1.11 6.86 15.16
CA ALA A 23 1.34 8.22 15.62
C ALA A 23 2.14 8.26 16.92
N LEU A 24 2.90 9.33 17.14
CA LEU A 24 3.61 9.60 18.39
C LEU A 24 2.63 9.93 19.54
N PRO A 25 3.06 9.79 20.81
CA PRO A 25 2.26 10.17 21.96
C PRO A 25 1.80 11.63 21.93
N ASN A 26 0.60 11.89 22.47
CA ASN A 26 -0.04 13.20 22.61
C ASN A 26 -0.35 13.93 21.28
N ARG A 27 -0.14 13.29 20.12
CA ARG A 27 -0.52 13.83 18.82
C ARG A 27 -2.03 13.75 18.61
N VAL A 28 -2.61 14.87 18.20
CA VAL A 28 -3.97 14.90 17.63
C VAL A 28 -3.88 14.57 16.14
N PHE A 29 -4.46 13.46 15.72
CA PHE A 29 -4.55 13.07 14.32
C PHE A 29 -5.98 13.08 13.78
N TYR A 30 -6.98 12.69 14.60
CA TYR A 30 -8.40 12.94 14.33
C TYR A 30 -9.03 13.70 15.49
N HIS A 31 -9.90 14.68 15.19
CA HIS A 31 -10.54 15.51 16.23
C HIS A 31 -11.40 14.72 17.22
N ASN A 32 -11.99 13.60 16.78
CA ASN A 32 -12.90 12.77 17.57
C ASN A 32 -12.23 11.48 18.08
N THR A 33 -10.91 11.42 18.12
CA THR A 33 -10.17 10.26 18.61
C THR A 33 -9.19 10.68 19.68
N ASP A 34 -9.16 9.90 20.77
CA ASP A 34 -8.21 10.13 21.84
C ASP A 34 -6.77 10.00 21.32
N VAL A 35 -5.93 10.94 21.74
CA VAL A 35 -4.49 10.87 21.47
C VAL A 35 -3.88 9.69 22.21
N TYR A 36 -2.79 9.14 21.67
CA TYR A 36 -2.08 8.08 22.38
C TYR A 36 -1.36 8.64 23.61
N SER A 37 -1.60 8.03 24.77
CA SER A 37 -0.68 8.17 25.90
C SER A 37 0.64 7.44 25.58
N THR A 38 1.71 7.78 26.30
CA THR A 38 3.00 7.08 26.15
C THR A 38 2.85 5.56 26.33
N ASN A 39 2.05 5.11 27.30
CA ASN A 39 1.84 3.68 27.53
C ASN A 39 1.10 3.00 26.36
N VAL A 40 0.05 3.64 25.84
CA VAL A 40 -0.72 3.12 24.69
C VAL A 40 0.19 3.04 23.44
N TYR A 41 0.99 4.07 23.20
CA TYR A 41 1.95 4.09 22.11
C TYR A 41 2.98 2.95 22.24
N GLN A 42 3.58 2.78 23.42
CA GLN A 42 4.56 1.71 23.67
C GLN A 42 3.94 0.32 23.46
N GLN A 43 2.74 0.08 23.98
CA GLN A 43 2.00 -1.18 23.74
C GLN A 43 1.78 -1.41 22.23
N LYS A 44 1.41 -0.37 21.48
CA LYS A 44 1.17 -0.45 20.04
C LYS A 44 2.43 -0.86 19.27
N ILE A 45 3.55 -0.16 19.45
CA ILE A 45 4.79 -0.47 18.72
C ILE A 45 5.38 -1.84 19.13
N HIS A 46 5.28 -2.22 20.42
CA HIS A 46 5.71 -3.55 20.87
C HIS A 46 4.83 -4.68 20.36
N ALA A 47 3.56 -4.42 20.04
CA ALA A 47 2.67 -5.39 19.41
C ALA A 47 2.83 -5.44 17.88
N LEU A 48 3.17 -4.33 17.22
CA LEU A 48 3.43 -4.28 15.78
C LEU A 48 4.80 -4.87 15.40
N ALA A 49 5.85 -4.65 16.22
CA ALA A 49 7.20 -5.07 15.89
C ALA A 49 7.36 -6.58 15.61
N PRO A 50 6.74 -7.52 16.36
CA PRO A 50 6.76 -8.93 16.03
C PRO A 50 6.10 -9.26 14.68
N LEU A 51 5.02 -8.56 14.30
CA LEU A 51 4.35 -8.75 13.01
C LEU A 51 5.28 -8.32 11.86
N LEU A 52 5.88 -7.14 11.97
CA LEU A 52 6.85 -6.66 10.97
C LEU A 52 8.06 -7.58 10.85
N ARG A 53 8.57 -8.09 11.98
CA ARG A 53 9.68 -9.06 11.99
C ARG A 53 9.31 -10.37 11.30
N GLN A 54 8.09 -10.87 11.51
CA GLN A 54 7.60 -12.11 10.89
C GLN A 54 7.46 -12.02 9.38
N LEU A 55 7.23 -10.81 8.83
CA LEU A 55 7.23 -10.61 7.38
C LEU A 55 8.56 -11.02 6.76
N GLN A 56 9.68 -10.81 7.46
CA GLN A 56 11.04 -10.95 6.93
C GLN A 56 11.21 -10.21 5.59
N ALA A 57 10.54 -9.06 5.47
CA ALA A 57 10.48 -8.31 4.23
C ALA A 57 11.71 -7.43 4.04
N ASP A 58 12.14 -7.33 2.79
CA ASP A 58 13.23 -6.46 2.35
C ASP A 58 12.70 -5.09 1.94
N ILE A 59 11.44 -5.02 1.49
CA ILE A 59 10.71 -3.79 1.16
C ILE A 59 9.32 -3.88 1.82
N ILE A 60 8.89 -2.83 2.51
CA ILE A 60 7.54 -2.73 3.11
C ILE A 60 6.91 -1.39 2.70
N GLY A 61 5.78 -1.45 2.00
CA GLY A 61 4.90 -0.31 1.84
C GLY A 61 3.99 -0.17 3.04
N CYS A 62 4.07 0.97 3.72
CA CYS A 62 3.33 1.24 4.95
C CYS A 62 2.18 2.22 4.70
N GLN A 63 1.02 1.97 5.30
CA GLN A 63 -0.13 2.88 5.30
C GLN A 63 -0.47 3.29 6.74
N GLU A 64 -1.31 4.33 6.87
CA GLU A 64 -1.76 4.86 8.16
C GLU A 64 -0.60 5.44 9.02
N VAL A 65 0.39 6.07 8.37
CA VAL A 65 1.55 6.68 9.04
C VAL A 65 1.29 8.16 9.31
N TRP A 66 1.24 8.55 10.58
CA TRP A 66 1.10 9.95 10.98
C TRP A 66 2.43 10.63 11.30
N ASP A 67 3.37 9.85 11.84
CA ASP A 67 4.71 10.31 12.19
C ASP A 67 5.76 9.33 11.66
N GLU A 68 6.69 9.82 10.84
CA GLU A 68 7.81 9.03 10.33
C GLU A 68 8.69 8.53 11.47
N GLN A 69 8.84 9.30 12.55
CA GLN A 69 9.58 8.89 13.73
C GLN A 69 8.98 7.64 14.38
N ALA A 70 7.65 7.54 14.46
CA ALA A 70 6.98 6.35 14.99
C ALA A 70 7.20 5.12 14.09
N LEU A 71 7.27 5.32 12.76
CA LEU A 71 7.62 4.27 11.81
C LEU A 71 9.07 3.79 12.00
N ARG A 72 10.02 4.71 12.22
CA ARG A 72 11.41 4.36 12.52
C ARG A 72 11.54 3.54 13.80
N GLU A 73 10.89 3.98 14.88
CA GLU A 73 10.92 3.29 16.18
C GLU A 73 10.37 1.86 16.11
N VAL A 74 9.25 1.63 15.41
CA VAL A 74 8.72 0.27 15.27
C VAL A 74 9.61 -0.62 14.38
N CYS A 75 10.27 -0.05 13.36
CA CYS A 75 11.25 -0.77 12.55
C CYS A 75 12.49 -1.17 13.36
N GLU A 76 13.00 -0.27 14.21
CA GLU A 76 14.11 -0.57 15.12
C GLU A 76 13.76 -1.72 16.07
N LEU A 77 12.58 -1.65 16.71
CA LEU A 77 12.08 -2.74 17.58
C LEU A 77 11.87 -4.05 16.82
N ALA A 78 11.49 -3.99 15.55
CA ALA A 78 11.36 -5.17 14.70
C ALA A 78 12.72 -5.80 14.33
N GLY A 79 13.83 -5.08 14.50
CA GLY A 79 15.18 -5.50 14.12
C GLY A 79 15.55 -5.13 12.69
N MET A 80 14.88 -4.12 12.10
CA MET A 80 15.09 -3.64 10.73
C MET A 80 16.04 -2.43 10.70
N THR A 81 17.15 -2.48 11.45
CA THR A 81 18.05 -1.33 11.66
C THR A 81 18.80 -0.88 10.41
N ASP A 82 18.99 -1.77 9.44
CA ASP A 82 19.72 -1.50 8.20
C ASP A 82 18.79 -1.02 7.07
N CYS A 83 17.52 -0.74 7.36
CA CYS A 83 16.55 -0.29 6.38
C CYS A 83 16.50 1.24 6.29
N GLN A 84 16.37 1.74 5.07
CA GLN A 84 15.93 3.11 4.81
C GLN A 84 14.44 3.20 5.11
N VAL A 85 14.04 4.26 5.82
CA VAL A 85 12.64 4.56 6.12
C VAL A 85 12.32 5.93 5.56
N ILE A 86 11.30 6.03 4.72
CA ILE A 86 10.79 7.30 4.20
C ILE A 86 9.27 7.37 4.38
N ALA A 87 8.77 8.48 4.90
CA ALA A 87 7.34 8.81 4.88
C ALA A 87 7.19 10.33 4.72
N PRO A 88 7.35 10.87 3.49
CA PRO A 88 7.58 12.30 3.28
C PRO A 88 6.49 13.21 3.89
N LEU A 89 5.22 12.85 3.73
CA LEU A 89 4.09 13.59 4.33
C LEU A 89 3.89 13.33 5.82
N ALA A 90 4.60 12.38 6.41
CA ALA A 90 4.63 12.13 7.86
C ALA A 90 5.96 12.57 8.51
N SER A 91 6.86 13.23 7.77
CA SER A 91 8.15 13.63 8.31
C SER A 91 8.02 14.57 9.50
N ASN A 92 8.74 14.27 10.57
CA ASN A 92 8.83 15.09 11.77
C ASN A 92 10.04 16.05 11.73
N ALA A 93 10.77 16.11 10.62
CA ALA A 93 11.93 16.99 10.48
C ALA A 93 11.50 18.46 10.34
N ALA A 94 12.10 19.35 11.14
CA ALA A 94 11.74 20.77 11.17
C ALA A 94 12.03 21.49 9.84
N ASP A 95 12.98 20.99 9.06
CA ASP A 95 13.39 21.48 7.74
C ASP A 95 12.61 20.81 6.58
N SER A 96 11.68 19.90 6.88
CA SER A 96 10.79 19.31 5.87
C SER A 96 9.95 20.42 5.21
N SER A 97 10.10 20.59 3.90
CA SER A 97 9.30 21.53 3.11
C SER A 97 7.82 21.15 3.03
N LEU A 98 7.50 19.87 3.24
CA LEU A 98 6.14 19.32 3.14
C LEU A 98 5.36 19.45 4.45
N THR A 99 6.04 19.27 5.59
CA THR A 99 5.38 19.10 6.90
C THR A 99 5.85 20.08 7.97
N GLN A 100 7.00 20.74 7.78
CA GLN A 100 7.58 21.69 8.75
C GLN A 100 7.65 21.11 10.18
N GLY A 101 7.98 19.82 10.29
CA GLY A 101 8.09 19.09 11.55
C GLY A 101 6.77 18.61 12.17
N GLN A 102 5.62 18.89 11.55
CA GLN A 102 4.32 18.55 12.11
C GLN A 102 3.83 17.14 11.78
N GLY A 103 4.56 16.34 10.99
CA GLY A 103 4.04 15.07 10.48
C GLY A 103 2.79 15.24 9.60
N ALA A 104 2.00 14.18 9.45
CA ALA A 104 0.87 14.16 8.51
C ALA A 104 -0.33 14.96 9.03
N THR A 105 -0.91 15.81 8.18
CA THR A 105 -2.02 16.69 8.58
C THR A 105 -3.32 16.31 7.87
N GLY A 106 -4.42 16.19 8.61
CA GLY A 106 -5.77 15.90 8.11
C GLY A 106 -5.99 14.43 7.70
N THR A 107 -4.97 13.77 7.17
CA THR A 107 -5.02 12.37 6.72
C THR A 107 -3.66 11.71 6.93
N PRO A 108 -3.60 10.40 7.24
CA PRO A 108 -2.33 9.72 7.36
C PRO A 108 -1.62 9.62 6.01
N ALA A 109 -0.29 9.52 6.06
CA ALA A 109 0.57 9.31 4.93
C ALA A 109 0.78 7.81 4.63
N VAL A 110 1.35 7.57 3.46
CA VAL A 110 2.03 6.33 3.11
C VAL A 110 3.54 6.46 3.34
N GLY A 111 4.22 5.34 3.53
CA GLY A 111 5.67 5.28 3.67
C GLY A 111 6.27 4.05 3.02
N LEU A 112 7.59 4.03 2.90
CA LEU A 112 8.37 2.90 2.41
C LEU A 112 9.53 2.60 3.35
N VAL A 113 9.64 1.34 3.74
CA VAL A 113 10.79 0.79 4.45
C VAL A 113 11.53 -0.13 3.48
N SER A 114 12.83 0.05 3.29
CA SER A 114 13.59 -0.74 2.32
C SER A 114 15.00 -1.02 2.81
N ARG A 115 15.40 -2.30 2.83
CA ARG A 115 16.80 -2.73 2.99
C ARG A 115 17.65 -2.36 1.76
N PHE A 116 17.02 -2.26 0.61
CA PHE A 116 17.68 -1.88 -0.64
C PHE A 116 17.69 -0.36 -0.83
N ALA A 117 18.61 0.13 -1.67
CA ALA A 117 18.77 1.56 -1.88
C ALA A 117 17.55 2.18 -2.55
N ILE A 118 16.98 3.21 -1.92
CA ILE A 118 15.97 4.08 -2.53
C ILE A 118 16.71 5.20 -3.26
N GLU A 119 16.84 5.10 -4.59
CA GLU A 119 17.62 6.06 -5.38
C GLU A 119 16.89 7.39 -5.56
N HIS A 120 15.57 7.32 -5.71
CA HIS A 120 14.71 8.47 -5.91
C HIS A 120 13.30 8.14 -5.43
N TYR A 121 12.55 9.14 -4.97
CA TYR A 121 11.12 9.01 -4.72
C TYR A 121 10.41 10.34 -4.98
N HIS A 122 9.12 10.27 -5.27
CA HIS A 122 8.24 11.44 -5.30
C HIS A 122 6.79 11.04 -4.98
N LEU A 123 5.98 12.04 -4.65
CA LEU A 123 4.56 11.88 -4.36
C LEU A 123 3.72 12.17 -5.61
N LEU A 124 2.74 11.33 -5.88
CA LEU A 124 1.73 11.57 -6.91
C LEU A 124 0.64 12.47 -6.31
N GLU A 125 0.86 13.79 -6.30
CA GLU A 125 -0.05 14.72 -5.63
C GLU A 125 -1.32 15.04 -6.44
N ASN A 126 -1.18 15.15 -7.75
CA ASN A 126 -2.26 15.55 -8.65
C ASN A 126 -2.88 14.32 -9.30
N ILE A 127 -4.20 14.27 -9.34
CA ILE A 127 -4.95 13.28 -10.09
C ILE A 127 -4.88 13.68 -11.57
N PRO A 128 -4.34 12.83 -12.46
CA PRO A 128 -4.33 13.07 -13.89
C PRO A 128 -5.74 13.22 -14.46
N LYS A 129 -5.88 13.91 -15.59
CA LYS A 129 -7.19 14.28 -16.17
C LYS A 129 -8.15 13.10 -16.34
N ILE A 130 -7.67 11.88 -16.61
CA ILE A 130 -8.51 10.69 -16.75
C ILE A 130 -9.25 10.32 -15.45
N GLY A 131 -8.65 10.58 -14.29
CA GLY A 131 -9.22 10.29 -12.98
C GLY A 131 -10.00 11.47 -12.39
N GLN A 132 -9.86 12.67 -12.93
CA GLN A 132 -10.54 13.85 -12.39
C GLN A 132 -12.04 13.83 -12.68
N LEU A 133 -12.85 13.91 -11.64
CA LEU A 133 -14.31 13.95 -11.72
C LEU A 133 -14.91 14.85 -10.63
N ASP A 134 -16.16 15.27 -10.83
CA ASP A 134 -16.88 16.06 -9.84
C ASP A 134 -17.44 15.15 -8.75
N ILE A 135 -16.98 15.35 -7.52
CA ILE A 135 -17.49 14.66 -6.36
C ILE A 135 -18.77 15.36 -5.92
N PRO A 136 -19.85 14.58 -5.70
CA PRO A 136 -21.12 15.15 -5.28
C PRO A 136 -20.96 16.11 -4.09
N ASP A 137 -21.42 17.35 -4.28
CA ASP A 137 -21.48 18.38 -3.25
C ASP A 137 -20.11 18.90 -2.75
N MET A 138 -19.00 18.45 -3.35
CA MET A 138 -17.63 18.89 -3.05
C MET A 138 -16.93 19.54 -4.26
N GLY A 139 -17.43 19.31 -5.47
CA GLY A 139 -16.87 19.85 -6.70
C GLY A 139 -15.74 18.99 -7.26
N ARG A 140 -14.86 19.61 -8.06
CA ARG A 140 -13.83 18.92 -8.82
C ARG A 140 -12.78 18.30 -7.90
N TYR A 141 -12.50 17.01 -8.08
CA TYR A 141 -11.48 16.28 -7.33
C TYR A 141 -10.23 16.10 -8.18
N GLU A 142 -9.20 16.90 -7.87
CA GLU A 142 -8.00 17.07 -8.70
C GLU A 142 -6.70 16.66 -8.00
N ARG A 143 -6.75 16.39 -6.69
CA ARG A 143 -5.59 16.03 -5.88
C ARG A 143 -5.91 14.78 -5.07
N PHE A 144 -4.91 13.93 -4.90
CA PHE A 144 -5.02 12.79 -4.03
C PHE A 144 -5.09 13.27 -2.57
N ASN A 145 -6.09 12.79 -1.81
CA ASN A 145 -6.13 13.01 -0.37
C ASN A 145 -4.90 12.38 0.30
N ARG A 146 -4.53 11.16 -0.13
CA ARG A 146 -3.33 10.44 0.31
C ARG A 146 -2.44 10.22 -0.91
N PRO A 147 -1.56 11.17 -1.27
CA PRO A 147 -0.68 11.04 -2.43
C PRO A 147 0.10 9.72 -2.41
N PRO A 148 -0.06 8.85 -3.42
CA PRO A 148 0.75 7.65 -3.53
C PRO A 148 2.25 7.99 -3.60
N LEU A 149 3.07 7.15 -2.98
CA LEU A 149 4.54 7.28 -3.01
C LEU A 149 5.09 6.40 -4.12
N LEU A 150 5.72 7.01 -5.13
CA LEU A 150 6.47 6.29 -6.17
C LEU A 150 7.96 6.39 -5.86
N ALA A 151 8.58 5.23 -5.60
CA ALA A 151 9.99 5.10 -5.28
C ALA A 151 10.71 4.21 -6.31
N HIS A 152 11.97 4.56 -6.60
CA HIS A 152 12.87 3.76 -7.40
C HIS A 152 13.84 3.02 -6.46
N VAL A 153 13.70 1.70 -6.39
CA VAL A 153 14.48 0.84 -5.49
C VAL A 153 15.47 0.01 -6.30
N ARG A 154 16.76 0.10 -5.98
CA ARG A 154 17.81 -0.69 -6.65
C ARG A 154 17.88 -2.08 -6.04
N LEU A 155 17.45 -3.10 -6.79
CA LEU A 155 17.52 -4.50 -6.36
C LEU A 155 18.97 -5.02 -6.33
N PRO A 156 19.26 -6.12 -5.59
CA PRO A 156 20.60 -6.71 -5.53
C PRO A 156 21.20 -7.12 -6.87
N THR A 157 20.35 -7.42 -7.86
CA THR A 157 20.75 -7.75 -9.24
C THR A 157 21.15 -6.51 -10.05
N GLY A 158 21.07 -5.31 -9.48
CA GLY A 158 21.25 -4.05 -10.19
C GLY A 158 20.02 -3.59 -10.96
N THR A 159 18.94 -4.36 -11.01
CA THR A 159 17.67 -3.94 -11.64
C THR A 159 17.03 -2.79 -10.86
N LEU A 160 16.54 -1.76 -11.57
CA LEU A 160 15.74 -0.70 -10.96
C LEU A 160 14.27 -1.15 -10.88
N LEU A 161 13.70 -1.16 -9.69
CA LEU A 161 12.31 -1.49 -9.44
C LEU A 161 11.51 -0.23 -9.12
N HIS A 162 10.41 -0.03 -9.83
CA HIS A 162 9.39 0.96 -9.45
C HIS A 162 8.49 0.38 -8.36
N VAL A 163 8.38 1.07 -7.24
CA VAL A 163 7.50 0.70 -6.13
C VAL A 163 6.51 1.83 -5.90
N ILE A 164 5.22 1.55 -6.08
CA ILE A 164 4.14 2.48 -5.73
C ILE A 164 3.46 1.99 -4.45
N VAL A 165 3.46 2.83 -3.42
CA VAL A 165 2.69 2.60 -2.20
C VAL A 165 1.45 3.48 -2.24
N ALA A 166 0.27 2.85 -2.21
CA ALA A 166 -1.02 3.54 -2.27
C ALA A 166 -1.86 3.30 -1.01
N HIS A 167 -2.77 4.24 -0.74
CA HIS A 167 -3.83 4.06 0.24
C HIS A 167 -5.08 4.79 -0.26
N LEU A 168 -6.00 4.05 -0.89
CA LEU A 168 -7.19 4.67 -1.51
C LEU A 168 -8.22 5.07 -0.46
N LYS A 169 -9.16 5.95 -0.84
CA LYS A 169 -10.26 6.41 0.00
C LYS A 169 -11.07 5.26 0.60
N SER A 170 -11.27 5.27 1.91
CA SER A 170 -12.08 4.29 2.65
C SER A 170 -13.52 4.11 2.14
N GLN A 171 -14.12 2.94 2.39
CA GLN A 171 -15.56 2.67 2.18
C GLN A 171 -16.48 3.39 3.14
N ARG A 172 -15.92 3.94 4.23
CA ARG A 172 -16.69 4.72 5.20
C ARG A 172 -17.32 5.95 4.51
N PRO A 173 -18.56 6.33 4.86
CA PRO A 173 -19.21 7.48 4.25
C PRO A 173 -18.42 8.78 4.49
N ASP A 174 -18.33 9.62 3.48
CA ASP A 174 -17.72 10.96 3.55
C ASP A 174 -18.79 12.03 3.80
N TYR A 175 -18.96 12.39 5.07
CA TYR A 175 -19.91 13.42 5.49
C TYR A 175 -19.27 14.80 5.37
N LEU A 176 -20.06 15.79 4.94
CA LEU A 176 -19.58 17.16 4.89
C LEU A 176 -19.44 17.72 6.31
N GLU A 177 -18.32 18.39 6.54
CA GLU A 177 -18.00 19.09 7.77
C GLU A 177 -17.57 20.53 7.44
N ASP A 178 -17.78 21.45 8.38
CA ASP A 178 -17.26 22.80 8.22
C ASP A 178 -15.75 22.87 8.53
N ALA A 179 -15.15 24.05 8.37
CA ALA A 179 -13.72 24.27 8.64
C ALA A 179 -13.29 23.99 10.10
N ARG A 180 -14.23 23.75 11.01
CA ARG A 180 -13.99 23.41 12.42
C ARG A 180 -14.31 21.93 12.72
N GLY A 181 -14.57 21.12 11.69
CA GLY A 181 -14.94 19.71 11.82
C GLY A 181 -16.36 19.49 12.35
N ARG A 182 -17.23 20.52 12.33
CA ARG A 182 -18.62 20.35 12.77
C ARG A 182 -19.44 19.74 11.63
N PRO A 183 -20.27 18.72 11.90
CA PRO A 183 -21.11 18.11 10.88
C PRO A 183 -22.01 19.16 10.20
N LEU A 184 -22.03 19.17 8.87
CA LEU A 184 -22.97 19.95 8.05
C LEU A 184 -24.18 19.14 7.60
N GLU A 185 -24.15 17.83 7.84
CA GLU A 185 -25.17 16.89 7.42
C GLU A 185 -25.66 16.04 8.59
N ASP A 186 -26.92 15.64 8.53
CA ASP A 186 -27.51 14.70 9.50
C ASP A 186 -27.06 13.27 9.19
N ARG A 187 -26.22 12.70 10.07
CA ARG A 187 -25.68 11.34 9.92
C ARG A 187 -26.76 10.25 10.13
N ASP A 188 -27.86 10.59 10.78
CA ASP A 188 -28.99 9.69 11.03
C ASP A 188 -29.99 9.67 9.84
N ASP A 189 -29.88 10.60 8.90
CA ASP A 189 -30.66 10.59 7.66
C ASP A 189 -30.12 9.50 6.68
N PRO A 190 -30.92 8.48 6.33
CA PRO A 190 -30.52 7.44 5.38
C PRO A 190 -30.13 7.96 3.99
N VAL A 191 -30.76 9.04 3.52
CA VAL A 191 -30.46 9.64 2.20
C VAL A 191 -29.07 10.27 2.22
N ILE A 192 -28.76 11.01 3.29
CA ILE A 192 -27.41 11.56 3.51
C ILE A 192 -26.37 10.45 3.61
N ARG A 193 -26.65 9.36 4.33
CA ARG A 193 -25.73 8.22 4.39
C ARG A 193 -25.43 7.62 3.02
N VAL A 194 -26.43 7.50 2.15
CA VAL A 194 -26.22 7.04 0.77
C VAL A 194 -25.37 8.04 -0.02
N ARG A 195 -25.66 9.34 0.11
CA ARG A 195 -24.92 10.41 -0.57
C ARG A 195 -23.45 10.46 -0.14
N ALA A 196 -23.18 10.36 1.15
CA ALA A 196 -21.84 10.32 1.73
C ALA A 196 -21.04 9.07 1.28
N LYS A 197 -21.70 7.90 1.14
CA LYS A 197 -21.07 6.71 0.55
C LYS A 197 -20.76 6.90 -0.94
N LEU A 198 -21.65 7.54 -1.69
CA LEU A 198 -21.42 7.86 -3.10
C LEU A 198 -20.17 8.74 -3.28
N ARG A 199 -19.97 9.75 -2.41
CA ARG A 199 -18.75 10.58 -2.42
C ARG A 199 -17.49 9.73 -2.24
N SER A 200 -17.45 8.87 -1.22
CA SER A 200 -16.32 7.96 -0.99
C SER A 200 -16.03 7.05 -2.19
N LEU A 201 -17.07 6.49 -2.83
CA LEU A 201 -16.91 5.66 -4.01
C LEU A 201 -16.33 6.45 -5.19
N CYS A 202 -16.87 7.64 -5.46
CA CYS A 202 -16.39 8.51 -6.54
C CYS A 202 -14.94 8.94 -6.32
N MET A 203 -14.56 9.31 -5.09
CA MET A 203 -13.17 9.64 -4.75
C MET A 203 -12.24 8.44 -4.99
N ARG A 204 -12.62 7.25 -4.52
CA ARG A 204 -11.80 6.05 -4.69
C ARG A 204 -11.61 5.69 -6.17
N ALA A 205 -12.68 5.78 -6.97
CA ALA A 205 -12.60 5.54 -8.40
C ALA A 205 -11.68 6.57 -9.11
N ALA A 206 -11.76 7.84 -8.72
CA ALA A 206 -10.88 8.90 -9.21
C ALA A 206 -9.40 8.62 -8.89
N GLU A 207 -9.10 8.22 -7.65
CA GLU A 207 -7.75 7.88 -7.22
C GLU A 207 -7.21 6.66 -7.96
N ALA A 208 -8.01 5.60 -8.09
CA ALA A 208 -7.63 4.39 -8.82
C ALA A 208 -7.33 4.68 -10.30
N ALA A 209 -8.21 5.42 -10.99
CA ALA A 209 -8.00 5.84 -12.38
C ALA A 209 -6.77 6.76 -12.53
N GLY A 210 -6.53 7.64 -11.55
CA GLY A 210 -5.36 8.50 -11.55
C GLY A 210 -4.06 7.72 -11.42
N ILE A 211 -3.97 6.77 -10.48
CA ILE A 211 -2.82 5.87 -10.34
C ILE A 211 -2.63 5.03 -11.60
N ARG A 212 -3.72 4.54 -12.20
CA ARG A 212 -3.67 3.76 -13.44
C ARG A 212 -2.96 4.51 -14.55
N GLN A 213 -3.20 5.81 -14.71
CA GLN A 213 -2.51 6.60 -15.72
C GLN A 213 -0.99 6.61 -15.49
N TYR A 214 -0.55 6.84 -14.25
CA TYR A 214 0.88 6.79 -13.93
C TYR A 214 1.48 5.40 -14.18
N VAL A 215 0.77 4.33 -13.83
CA VAL A 215 1.21 2.95 -14.13
C VAL A 215 1.40 2.74 -15.63
N ILE A 216 0.45 3.19 -16.45
CA ILE A 216 0.56 3.09 -17.92
C ILE A 216 1.78 3.88 -18.40
N GLU A 217 1.95 5.13 -17.97
CA GLU A 217 3.09 5.98 -18.35
C GLU A 217 4.44 5.37 -17.95
N ILE A 218 4.51 4.71 -16.80
CA ILE A 218 5.73 4.07 -16.30
C ILE A 218 6.03 2.74 -17.00
N LEU A 219 5.03 2.00 -17.47
CA LEU A 219 5.24 0.67 -18.08
C LEU A 219 5.24 0.67 -19.59
N GLN A 220 4.56 1.63 -20.21
CA GLN A 220 4.38 1.66 -21.65
C GLN A 220 5.74 1.72 -22.36
N HIS A 221 5.94 0.79 -23.29
CA HIS A 221 7.14 0.68 -24.13
C HIS A 221 8.47 0.54 -23.37
N ASN A 222 8.45 -0.06 -22.17
CA ASN A 222 9.67 -0.41 -21.45
C ASN A 222 9.56 -1.75 -20.72
N ASN A 223 10.71 -2.26 -20.29
CA ASN A 223 10.82 -3.53 -19.55
C ASN A 223 11.17 -3.28 -18.07
N GLN A 224 10.89 -2.10 -17.53
CA GLN A 224 11.18 -1.81 -16.13
C GLN A 224 10.11 -2.44 -15.24
N PRO A 225 10.50 -3.23 -14.21
CA PRO A 225 9.53 -3.87 -13.34
C PRO A 225 8.86 -2.83 -12.45
N LEU A 226 7.56 -3.04 -12.19
CA LEU A 226 6.76 -2.24 -11.26
C LEU A 226 6.01 -3.14 -10.29
N ILE A 227 5.96 -2.73 -9.03
CA ILE A 227 5.08 -3.30 -8.01
C ILE A 227 4.26 -2.16 -7.39
N LEU A 228 2.93 -2.30 -7.46
CA LEU A 228 1.98 -1.44 -6.76
C LEU A 228 1.44 -2.21 -5.56
N LEU A 229 1.54 -1.64 -4.36
CA LEU A 229 1.03 -2.27 -3.15
C LEU A 229 0.38 -1.26 -2.21
N GLY A 230 -0.49 -1.77 -1.33
CA GLY A 230 -1.15 -0.94 -0.33
C GLY A 230 -2.56 -1.36 0.00
N ASP A 231 -3.22 -0.53 0.80
CA ASP A 231 -4.64 -0.67 1.12
C ASP A 231 -5.48 -0.01 0.03
N MET A 232 -6.11 -0.84 -0.81
CA MET A 232 -6.96 -0.37 -1.90
C MET A 232 -8.37 -0.04 -1.42
N ASN A 233 -8.70 -0.31 -0.15
CA ASN A 233 -10.02 -0.16 0.44
C ASN A 233 -11.14 -0.84 -0.38
N ASP A 234 -10.80 -1.84 -1.18
CA ASP A 234 -11.72 -2.60 -2.02
C ASP A 234 -11.13 -3.99 -2.32
N VAL A 235 -12.01 -4.93 -2.65
CA VAL A 235 -11.58 -6.30 -2.99
C VAL A 235 -11.04 -6.35 -4.42
N MET A 236 -10.15 -7.30 -4.74
CA MET A 236 -9.54 -7.40 -6.08
C MET A 236 -10.54 -7.49 -7.22
N GLN A 237 -11.70 -8.11 -7.00
CA GLN A 237 -12.74 -8.27 -8.02
C GLN A 237 -13.57 -7.00 -8.24
N SER A 238 -13.40 -5.97 -7.41
CA SER A 238 -14.13 -4.71 -7.54
C SER A 238 -13.76 -3.96 -8.82
N VAL A 239 -14.68 -3.13 -9.32
CA VAL A 239 -14.40 -2.24 -10.46
C VAL A 239 -13.24 -1.29 -10.11
N THR A 240 -13.13 -0.84 -8.87
CA THR A 240 -12.01 -0.02 -8.37
C THR A 240 -10.66 -0.69 -8.63
N CYS A 241 -10.49 -1.95 -8.20
CA CYS A 241 -9.23 -2.66 -8.38
C CYS A 241 -9.01 -3.08 -9.84
N GLN A 242 -10.08 -3.32 -10.60
CA GLN A 242 -9.99 -3.54 -12.04
C GLN A 242 -9.45 -2.31 -12.79
N LEU A 243 -9.79 -1.08 -12.36
CA LEU A 243 -9.20 0.15 -12.92
C LEU A 243 -7.68 0.17 -12.74
N LEU A 244 -7.14 -0.35 -11.64
CA LEU A 244 -5.68 -0.40 -11.40
C LEU A 244 -4.98 -1.48 -12.22
N SER A 245 -5.58 -2.67 -12.28
CA SER A 245 -4.95 -3.89 -12.81
C SER A 245 -5.12 -4.06 -14.32
N GLU A 246 -6.35 -3.92 -14.81
CA GLU A 246 -6.77 -4.23 -16.19
C GLU A 246 -6.38 -5.65 -16.69
N ALA A 247 -6.02 -6.59 -15.80
CA ALA A 247 -5.59 -7.94 -16.19
C ALA A 247 -6.67 -8.74 -16.94
N GLY A 248 -7.94 -8.34 -16.83
CA GLY A 248 -9.05 -8.93 -17.59
C GLY A 248 -8.95 -8.70 -19.10
N GLU A 249 -8.49 -7.53 -19.54
CA GLU A 249 -8.35 -7.20 -20.97
C GLU A 249 -7.23 -8.00 -21.64
N VAL A 250 -6.20 -8.36 -20.87
CA VAL A 250 -5.07 -9.21 -21.33
C VAL A 250 -5.53 -10.61 -21.76
N VAL A 251 -6.67 -11.08 -21.26
CA VAL A 251 -7.26 -12.36 -21.70
C VAL A 251 -7.67 -12.30 -23.17
N TYR A 252 -8.15 -11.14 -23.62
CA TYR A 252 -8.62 -10.90 -24.98
C TYR A 252 -7.48 -10.41 -25.89
N ASP A 253 -6.63 -9.54 -25.37
CA ASP A 253 -5.48 -9.00 -26.11
C ASP A 253 -4.17 -9.06 -25.30
N LYS A 254 -3.30 -10.00 -25.71
CA LYS A 254 -2.00 -10.19 -25.06
C LYS A 254 -1.02 -9.05 -25.34
N THR A 255 -1.31 -8.11 -26.25
CA THR A 255 -0.41 -6.97 -26.49
C THR A 255 -0.45 -5.94 -25.36
N ASN A 256 -1.54 -5.87 -24.58
CA ASN A 256 -1.69 -4.92 -23.46
C ASN A 256 -1.06 -5.44 -22.15
N ARG A 257 -0.28 -6.52 -22.23
CA ARG A 257 0.31 -7.16 -21.07
C ARG A 257 1.39 -6.30 -20.42
N ASP A 258 2.08 -5.50 -21.22
CA ASP A 258 3.13 -4.58 -20.79
C ASP A 258 2.62 -3.54 -19.80
N ILE A 259 1.43 -3.00 -20.04
CA ILE A 259 0.82 -1.97 -19.20
C ILE A 259 -0.11 -2.54 -18.12
N ALA A 260 -0.38 -3.84 -18.07
CA ALA A 260 -1.27 -4.43 -17.07
C ALA A 260 -0.54 -4.74 -15.75
N LEU A 261 -1.28 -4.72 -14.64
CA LEU A 261 -0.80 -5.24 -13.36
C LEU A 261 -1.57 -6.50 -12.99
N PHE A 262 -0.89 -7.43 -12.32
CA PHE A 262 -1.43 -8.73 -11.97
C PHE A 262 -1.39 -8.91 -10.46
N ASP A 263 -2.47 -9.40 -9.87
CA ASP A 263 -2.47 -9.78 -8.46
C ASP A 263 -1.42 -10.87 -8.21
N ALA A 264 -0.45 -10.55 -7.34
CA ALA A 264 0.64 -11.46 -6.95
C ALA A 264 0.10 -12.81 -6.48
N SER A 265 -1.02 -12.82 -5.74
CA SER A 265 -1.61 -14.04 -5.19
C SER A 265 -2.18 -14.96 -6.27
N SER A 266 -2.61 -14.37 -7.39
CA SER A 266 -3.17 -15.06 -8.55
C SER A 266 -2.11 -15.59 -9.51
N VAL A 267 -0.88 -15.04 -9.49
CA VAL A 267 0.22 -15.42 -10.41
C VAL A 267 1.37 -16.18 -9.73
N GLN A 268 1.23 -16.51 -8.44
CA GLN A 268 2.24 -17.23 -7.66
C GLN A 268 2.50 -18.65 -8.19
N THR A 269 3.73 -19.12 -7.98
CA THR A 269 4.32 -20.26 -8.70
C THR A 269 4.61 -21.48 -7.80
N ARG A 270 4.77 -21.31 -6.49
CA ARG A 270 5.11 -22.42 -5.59
C ARG A 270 3.90 -23.19 -5.07
N LEU A 271 2.79 -22.49 -4.82
CA LEU A 271 1.65 -23.00 -4.07
C LEU A 271 0.32 -22.73 -4.78
N HIS A 272 0.23 -23.03 -6.08
CA HIS A 272 -0.97 -22.79 -6.90
C HIS A 272 -2.29 -23.33 -6.29
N TRP A 273 -2.20 -24.38 -5.45
CA TRP A 273 -3.33 -25.06 -4.81
C TRP A 273 -3.63 -24.60 -3.38
N LEU A 274 -2.72 -23.91 -2.67
CA LEU A 274 -3.00 -23.29 -1.37
C LEU A 274 -3.51 -21.86 -1.60
N ARG A 275 -4.72 -21.75 -2.14
CA ARG A 275 -5.53 -20.54 -1.93
C ARG A 275 -5.98 -20.58 -0.46
N ASN A 276 -5.08 -20.16 0.44
CA ASN A 276 -5.42 -19.99 1.85
C ASN A 276 -6.68 -19.11 1.97
N VAL A 277 -7.40 -19.23 3.08
CA VAL A 277 -8.47 -18.27 3.45
C VAL A 277 -7.80 -16.91 3.66
N ALA A 278 -7.63 -16.18 2.57
CA ALA A 278 -6.96 -14.89 2.53
C ALA A 278 -7.95 -13.82 2.99
N TYR A 279 -7.59 -13.09 4.03
CA TYR A 279 -8.28 -11.88 4.45
C TYR A 279 -7.32 -10.97 5.18
N THR A 280 -7.46 -9.68 4.90
CA THR A 280 -6.71 -8.62 5.56
C THR A 280 -7.62 -7.77 6.42
N HIS A 281 -8.93 -7.85 6.27
CA HIS A 281 -9.88 -7.12 7.10
C HIS A 281 -11.10 -8.00 7.41
N ILE A 282 -11.75 -7.78 8.56
CA ILE A 282 -13.01 -8.43 8.92
C ILE A 282 -14.09 -7.36 8.99
N HIS A 283 -14.92 -7.26 7.95
CA HIS A 283 -16.05 -6.35 7.93
C HIS A 283 -17.32 -7.09 8.32
N GLN A 284 -17.97 -6.70 9.43
CA GLN A 284 -19.22 -7.31 9.90
C GLN A 284 -19.17 -8.84 10.05
N GLY A 285 -17.99 -9.39 10.37
CA GLY A 285 -17.77 -10.83 10.51
C GLY A 285 -17.39 -11.55 9.21
N MET A 286 -17.35 -10.85 8.07
CA MET A 286 -16.92 -11.40 6.78
C MET A 286 -15.46 -11.05 6.47
N PRO A 287 -14.63 -12.05 6.09
CA PRO A 287 -13.25 -11.83 5.66
C PRO A 287 -13.18 -11.14 4.29
N GLU A 288 -12.41 -10.06 4.18
CA GLU A 288 -12.10 -9.36 2.92
C GLU A 288 -10.58 -9.15 2.79
N VAL A 289 -10.07 -9.16 1.55
CA VAL A 289 -8.68 -8.77 1.24
C VAL A 289 -8.75 -7.38 0.63
N LEU A 290 -8.35 -6.37 1.39
CA LEU A 290 -8.28 -4.97 0.97
C LEU A 290 -6.84 -4.56 0.64
N ASP A 291 -5.86 -5.20 1.27
CA ASP A 291 -4.44 -4.94 1.08
C ASP A 291 -3.91 -5.82 -0.04
N GLN A 292 -3.38 -5.19 -1.09
CA GLN A 292 -3.03 -5.84 -2.35
C GLN A 292 -1.55 -5.67 -2.68
N ILE A 293 -1.00 -6.64 -3.41
CA ILE A 293 0.30 -6.54 -4.09
C ILE A 293 0.07 -6.88 -5.56
N LEU A 294 0.16 -5.87 -6.42
CA LEU A 294 0.06 -6.01 -7.86
C LEU A 294 1.44 -5.89 -8.50
N VAL A 295 1.74 -6.79 -9.44
CA VAL A 295 3.04 -6.87 -10.13
C VAL A 295 2.88 -6.67 -11.62
N SER A 296 3.84 -6.01 -12.28
CA SER A 296 3.90 -5.91 -13.74
C SER A 296 4.28 -7.23 -14.40
N GLU A 297 4.22 -7.29 -15.74
CA GLU A 297 4.46 -8.52 -16.49
C GLU A 297 5.87 -9.12 -16.32
N GLN A 298 6.83 -8.31 -15.89
CA GLN A 298 8.21 -8.74 -15.61
C GLN A 298 8.29 -9.76 -14.47
N PHE A 299 7.24 -9.90 -13.65
CA PHE A 299 7.15 -10.91 -12.59
C PHE A 299 6.24 -12.09 -12.94
N LEU A 300 5.81 -12.22 -14.20
CA LEU A 300 5.04 -13.37 -14.66
C LEU A 300 5.97 -14.45 -15.21
N ALA A 301 5.93 -15.64 -14.61
CA ALA A 301 6.79 -16.77 -14.99
C ALA A 301 6.68 -17.19 -16.48
N ASN A 302 5.53 -16.91 -17.10
CA ASN A 302 5.23 -17.18 -18.51
C ASN A 302 5.37 -15.95 -19.43
N SER A 303 5.91 -14.82 -18.94
CA SER A 303 6.24 -13.67 -19.79
C SER A 303 7.55 -13.90 -20.56
N LYS A 304 7.64 -13.31 -21.75
CA LYS A 304 8.91 -13.25 -22.53
C LYS A 304 9.88 -12.23 -21.94
N TYR A 305 9.38 -11.25 -21.19
CA TYR A 305 10.15 -10.15 -20.58
C TYR A 305 10.38 -10.36 -19.08
N LYS A 306 10.24 -11.61 -18.61
CA LYS A 306 10.34 -11.92 -17.20
C LYS A 306 11.74 -11.62 -16.64
N LEU A 307 11.77 -10.82 -15.58
CA LEU A 307 12.94 -10.54 -14.76
C LEU A 307 12.95 -11.38 -13.48
N GLY A 308 11.78 -11.91 -13.13
CA GLY A 308 11.60 -12.77 -11.97
C GLY A 308 10.22 -13.40 -11.99
N GLU A 309 9.85 -13.98 -10.85
CA GLU A 309 8.53 -14.54 -10.64
C GLU A 309 8.08 -14.41 -9.18
N VAL A 310 6.76 -14.36 -9.00
CA VAL A 310 6.16 -14.45 -7.67
C VAL A 310 6.21 -15.89 -7.17
N LEU A 311 7.06 -16.12 -6.17
CA LEU A 311 7.15 -17.29 -5.31
C LEU A 311 5.81 -17.74 -4.76
N GLN A 312 5.36 -16.91 -3.83
CA GLN A 312 4.37 -17.21 -2.83
C GLN A 312 3.85 -15.90 -2.27
N VAL A 313 2.55 -15.86 -1.93
CA VAL A 313 1.94 -14.78 -1.17
C VAL A 313 1.41 -15.30 0.15
N ASP A 314 1.82 -14.66 1.25
CA ASP A 314 1.38 -15.02 2.61
C ASP A 314 0.60 -13.87 3.26
N TYR A 315 -0.36 -14.25 4.11
CA TYR A 315 -1.22 -13.34 4.86
C TYR A 315 -0.99 -13.52 6.36
N PHE A 316 -0.66 -12.44 7.05
CA PHE A 316 -0.39 -12.41 8.49
C PHE A 316 -1.57 -11.74 9.19
N ASN A 317 -2.55 -12.55 9.60
CA ASN A 317 -3.84 -12.06 10.09
C ASN A 317 -4.31 -12.73 11.41
N ASP A 318 -3.42 -13.45 12.09
CA ASP A 318 -3.76 -14.15 13.34
C ASP A 318 -4.24 -13.19 14.44
N HIS A 319 -3.70 -11.97 14.50
CA HIS A 319 -4.14 -10.96 15.45
C HIS A 319 -5.58 -10.49 15.26
N LEU A 320 -6.16 -10.68 14.07
CA LEU A 320 -7.56 -10.34 13.79
C LEU A 320 -8.55 -11.33 14.44
N LYS A 321 -8.07 -12.51 14.84
CA LYS A 321 -8.89 -13.56 15.48
C LYS A 321 -9.14 -13.28 16.97
N PHE A 322 -8.32 -12.44 17.61
CA PHE A 322 -8.45 -12.16 19.04
C PHE A 322 -9.62 -11.23 19.34
N VAL A 323 -10.55 -11.64 20.19
CA VAL A 323 -11.75 -10.86 20.56
C VAL A 323 -11.41 -9.66 21.46
N THR A 324 -10.33 -9.74 22.24
CA THR A 324 -10.00 -8.74 23.26
C THR A 324 -8.89 -7.78 22.80
N PRO A 325 -9.10 -6.45 22.88
CA PRO A 325 -8.05 -5.44 22.68
C PRO A 325 -6.87 -5.55 23.69
N PRO A 326 -5.72 -4.92 23.39
CA PRO A 326 -5.43 -4.15 22.17
C PRO A 326 -4.96 -5.02 21.01
N ARG A 327 -5.48 -4.75 19.80
CA ARG A 327 -4.91 -5.25 18.55
C ARG A 327 -3.91 -4.20 18.01
N PRO A 328 -2.74 -4.63 17.51
CA PRO A 328 -1.75 -3.69 16.97
C PRO A 328 -2.23 -2.93 15.73
N THR A 329 -3.00 -3.62 14.88
CA THR A 329 -3.67 -3.12 13.68
C THR A 329 -4.95 -3.93 13.45
N ASP A 330 -5.92 -3.35 12.75
CA ASP A 330 -7.15 -4.00 12.26
C ASP A 330 -6.98 -4.59 10.85
N HIS A 331 -5.78 -4.49 10.27
CA HIS A 331 -5.42 -5.10 9.00
C HIS A 331 -4.49 -6.32 9.16
N GLY A 332 -4.65 -7.32 8.30
CA GLY A 332 -3.69 -8.39 8.08
C GLY A 332 -2.60 -7.90 7.13
N LEU A 333 -1.35 -8.25 7.40
CA LEU A 333 -0.23 -7.82 6.57
C LEU A 333 -0.03 -8.85 5.45
N VAL A 334 0.35 -8.40 4.26
CA VAL A 334 0.54 -9.27 3.09
C VAL A 334 1.98 -9.19 2.65
N ARG A 335 2.61 -10.34 2.36
CA ARG A 335 3.93 -10.37 1.72
C ARG A 335 3.90 -11.22 0.46
N ALA A 336 4.74 -10.85 -0.50
CA ALA A 336 5.09 -11.64 -1.66
C ALA A 336 6.59 -11.95 -1.64
N GLN A 337 6.94 -13.23 -1.79
CA GLN A 337 8.31 -13.65 -2.03
C GLN A 337 8.56 -13.64 -3.53
N ILE A 338 9.60 -12.94 -3.98
CA ILE A 338 9.96 -12.79 -5.39
C ILE A 338 11.31 -13.45 -5.63
N ARG A 339 11.37 -14.29 -6.67
CA ARG A 339 12.63 -14.80 -7.22
C ARG A 339 13.02 -13.95 -8.41
N LEU A 340 14.27 -13.52 -8.47
CA LEU A 340 14.87 -12.84 -9.60
C LEU A 340 15.66 -13.84 -10.43
N TYR A 341 15.54 -13.77 -11.75
CA TYR A 341 16.38 -14.53 -12.65
C TYR A 341 17.70 -13.79 -12.85
N ASN A 342 18.80 -14.52 -12.92
CA ASN A 342 20.06 -13.94 -13.35
C ASN A 342 19.91 -13.47 -14.80
N GLN A 343 20.21 -12.20 -15.05
CA GLN A 343 20.34 -11.71 -16.42
C GLN A 343 21.65 -12.28 -16.96
N THR A 344 21.59 -13.46 -17.57
CA THR A 344 22.66 -13.90 -18.47
C THR A 344 22.58 -13.05 -19.73
N ASP A 345 23.71 -12.41 -20.07
CA ASP A 345 23.92 -11.50 -21.21
C ASP A 345 23.30 -11.99 -22.54
#